data_AF-A0A2S6USN4-F1
#
_entry.id   AF-A0A2S6USN4-F1
#
_cell.length_a   1.000
_cell.length_b   1.000
_cell.length_c   1.000
_cell.angle_alpha   90.00
_cell.angle_beta   90.00
_cell.angle_gamma   90.00
#
_symmetry.space_group_name_H-M   'P 1'
#
loop_
_entity.id
_entity.type
_entity.pdbx_description
1 polymer ?
#
loop_
_entity_poly.entity_id
_entity_poly.type
_entity_poly.pdbx_seq_one_letter_code
_entity_poly.pdbx_strand_id
1 'polypeptide(L)'
;MPNKKGLNMSKPPVAAPNLLQSTFLGKLGFKRKLALLFILFASAAIAFGTLFFQIDKKVNNALIAWSSSRALSAKSAAIKETWALIKRGEMDFLSNESTVHANLMFSRISKLSGELDDLRKQPLAGNLEKEIDTLRDGVLQYAQHLKYIVSSEQEKPKVKASLNRLREKLALNLKSKLSALELGNLLKQLAVIEAEIKTFPKSGSEHPSKKLEYVYREIYNKLRKANIKEADHFAAQNLIKSHESHVLLQIKTTTGLNNKKIRLNEITEYILPSLENIAGNINRLEILAATNIRDLQTKVRYTISWGSALILICLVLCNYILIRALMRPAQTLAGIS
;
A
#
# COMPACT_ATOMS: atom_id res chain seq x y z
N MET A 1 -11.23 -29.01 -121.09
CA MET A 1 -10.06 -29.52 -120.35
C MET A 1 -9.71 -28.53 -119.24
N PRO A 2 -9.22 -29.01 -118.09
CA PRO A 2 -9.83 -28.85 -116.75
C PRO A 2 -9.08 -27.77 -115.91
N ASN A 3 -9.48 -27.35 -114.70
CA ASN A 3 -9.76 -28.17 -113.52
C ASN A 3 -10.32 -27.34 -112.33
N LYS A 4 -11.44 -27.83 -111.78
CA LYS A 4 -11.85 -27.99 -110.35
C LYS A 4 -11.60 -26.87 -109.32
N LYS A 5 -12.65 -26.28 -108.74
CA LYS A 5 -13.53 -26.75 -107.61
C LYS A 5 -12.93 -26.50 -106.21
N GLY A 6 -13.74 -25.87 -105.35
CA GLY A 6 -13.63 -25.87 -103.88
C GLY A 6 -14.09 -24.54 -103.27
N LEU A 7 -15.39 -24.29 -103.05
CA LEU A 7 -16.13 -24.54 -101.79
C LEU A 7 -15.37 -24.08 -100.53
N ASN A 8 -15.77 -22.93 -99.95
CA ASN A 8 -16.50 -22.92 -98.68
C ASN A 8 -16.85 -21.49 -98.23
N MET A 9 -18.12 -21.32 -97.85
CA MET A 9 -18.59 -20.22 -97.02
C MET A 9 -17.94 -20.29 -95.64
N SER A 10 -17.65 -19.14 -95.02
CA SER A 10 -18.26 -18.71 -93.76
C SER A 10 -17.34 -17.78 -92.96
N LYS A 11 -17.92 -16.60 -92.64
CA LYS A 11 -17.62 -15.66 -91.55
C LYS A 11 -16.17 -15.15 -91.40
N PRO A 12 -15.92 -13.83 -91.55
CA PRO A 12 -14.77 -13.23 -90.89
C PRO A 12 -14.90 -13.41 -89.36
N PRO A 13 -13.79 -13.57 -88.64
CA PRO A 13 -13.78 -13.90 -87.24
C PRO A 13 -14.51 -12.81 -86.43
N VAL A 14 -15.37 -13.25 -85.52
CA VAL A 14 -15.89 -12.43 -84.44
C VAL A 14 -14.69 -11.78 -83.78
N ALA A 15 -14.54 -10.46 -83.94
CA ALA A 15 -13.59 -9.69 -83.18
C ALA A 15 -13.83 -10.02 -81.71
N ALA A 16 -12.82 -10.60 -81.06
CA ALA A 16 -12.84 -10.73 -79.61
C ALA A 16 -13.19 -9.34 -79.06
N PRO A 17 -14.25 -9.19 -78.23
CA PRO A 17 -14.55 -7.89 -77.67
C PRO A 17 -13.30 -7.43 -76.93
N ASN A 18 -12.80 -6.26 -77.32
CA ASN A 18 -11.74 -5.54 -76.63
C ASN A 18 -12.25 -5.17 -75.23
N LEU A 19 -12.23 -6.14 -74.31
CA LEU A 19 -12.64 -6.00 -72.90
C LEU A 19 -11.75 -5.01 -72.12
N LEU A 20 -10.70 -4.47 -72.77
CA LEU A 20 -9.79 -3.47 -72.21
C LEU A 20 -10.03 -2.03 -72.69
N GLN A 21 -10.98 -1.79 -73.61
CA GLN A 21 -11.41 -0.41 -73.97
C GLN A 21 -12.48 0.14 -73.01
N SER A 22 -13.06 -0.70 -72.16
CA SER A 22 -14.05 -0.32 -71.14
C SER A 22 -13.45 -0.06 -69.74
N THR A 23 -12.12 0.03 -69.61
CA THR A 23 -11.51 0.34 -68.31
C THR A 23 -11.83 1.78 -67.89
N PHE A 24 -12.31 1.96 -66.67
CA PHE A 24 -12.80 3.22 -66.05
C PHE A 24 -11.88 4.45 -66.26
N LEU A 25 -10.58 4.23 -66.52
CA LEU A 25 -9.54 5.26 -66.68
C LEU A 25 -9.20 5.62 -68.13
N GLY A 26 -9.75 4.90 -69.13
CA GLY A 26 -9.45 5.11 -70.55
C GLY A 26 -9.96 6.42 -71.14
N LYS A 27 -11.09 6.93 -70.61
CA LYS A 27 -11.77 8.16 -71.10
C LYS A 27 -11.33 9.46 -70.41
N LEU A 28 -10.40 9.39 -69.45
CA LEU A 28 -9.95 10.55 -68.68
C LEU A 28 -8.78 11.26 -69.38
N GLY A 29 -8.86 12.59 -69.49
CA GLY A 29 -7.77 13.42 -70.01
C GLY A 29 -6.53 13.43 -69.10
N PHE A 30 -5.35 13.72 -69.66
CA PHE A 30 -4.05 13.69 -69.00
C PHE A 30 -4.00 14.46 -67.66
N LYS A 31 -4.56 15.68 -67.61
CA LYS A 31 -4.64 16.50 -66.38
C LYS A 31 -5.37 15.80 -65.22
N ARG A 32 -6.46 15.07 -65.50
CA ARG A 32 -7.23 14.35 -64.47
C ARG A 32 -6.48 13.12 -63.97
N LYS A 33 -5.73 12.43 -64.84
CA LYS A 33 -4.87 11.31 -64.46
C LYS A 33 -3.70 11.76 -63.56
N LEU A 34 -3.10 12.92 -63.84
CA LEU A 34 -2.07 13.52 -62.98
C LEU A 34 -2.65 13.95 -61.61
N ALA A 35 -3.84 14.54 -61.59
CA ALA A 35 -4.53 14.89 -60.35
C ALA A 35 -4.84 13.66 -59.47
N LEU A 36 -5.23 12.53 -60.07
CA LEU A 36 -5.45 11.27 -59.35
C LEU A 36 -4.17 10.73 -58.71
N LEU A 37 -3.02 10.88 -59.38
CA LEU A 37 -1.72 10.50 -58.81
C LEU A 37 -1.39 11.39 -57.60
N PHE A 38 -1.61 12.70 -57.69
CA PHE A 38 -1.41 13.60 -56.55
C PHE A 38 -2.33 13.26 -55.37
N ILE A 39 -3.61 12.97 -55.62
CA ILE A 39 -4.58 12.54 -54.60
C ILE A 39 -4.14 11.22 -53.96
N LEU A 40 -3.62 10.27 -54.72
CA LEU A 40 -3.10 9.01 -54.20
C LEU A 40 -1.94 9.24 -53.22
N PHE A 41 -0.94 10.04 -53.59
CA PHE A 41 0.17 10.39 -52.70
C PHE A 41 -0.29 11.16 -51.46
N ALA A 42 -1.21 12.11 -51.62
CA ALA A 42 -1.81 12.83 -50.49
C ALA A 42 -2.56 11.89 -49.53
N SER A 43 -3.33 10.94 -50.07
CA SER A 43 -4.06 9.95 -49.27
C SER A 43 -3.13 9.01 -48.50
N ALA A 44 -2.01 8.61 -49.10
CA ALA A 44 -1.00 7.81 -48.43
C ALA A 44 -0.31 8.60 -47.30
N ALA A 45 0.00 9.88 -47.52
CA ALA A 45 0.54 10.75 -46.45
C ALA A 45 -0.43 10.86 -45.26
N ILE A 46 -1.73 11.02 -45.53
CA ILE A 46 -2.77 11.01 -44.47
C ILE A 46 -2.80 9.65 -43.77
N ALA A 47 -2.77 8.54 -44.51
CA ALA A 47 -2.77 7.20 -43.93
C ALA A 47 -1.57 6.99 -42.99
N PHE A 48 -0.37 7.37 -43.42
CA PHE A 48 0.82 7.36 -42.55
C PHE A 48 0.61 8.23 -41.30
N GLY A 49 0.18 9.48 -41.47
CA GLY A 49 -0.07 10.39 -40.35
C GLY A 49 -1.05 9.81 -39.33
N THR A 50 -2.15 9.21 -39.77
CA THR A 50 -3.13 8.57 -38.88
C THR A 50 -2.56 7.35 -38.15
N LEU A 51 -1.75 6.53 -38.83
CA LEU A 51 -1.09 5.38 -38.23
C LEU A 51 -0.13 5.82 -37.12
N PHE A 52 0.75 6.77 -37.40
CA PHE A 52 1.71 7.28 -36.41
C PHE A 52 0.99 7.95 -35.23
N PHE A 53 -0.02 8.78 -35.49
CA PHE A 53 -0.77 9.45 -34.43
C PHE A 53 -1.46 8.47 -33.48
N GLN A 54 -2.09 7.41 -34.00
CA GLN A 54 -2.74 6.41 -33.15
C GLN A 54 -1.73 5.62 -32.30
N ILE A 55 -0.56 5.32 -32.86
CA ILE A 55 0.51 4.64 -32.15
C ILE A 55 1.07 5.53 -31.05
N ASP A 56 1.40 6.77 -31.36
CA ASP A 56 1.94 7.74 -30.40
C ASP A 56 0.96 7.96 -29.25
N LYS A 57 -0.35 8.09 -29.53
CA LYS A 57 -1.37 8.20 -28.49
C LYS A 57 -1.37 6.98 -27.56
N LYS A 58 -1.27 5.75 -28.09
CA LYS A 58 -1.24 4.52 -27.29
C LYS A 58 0.04 4.43 -26.45
N VAL A 59 1.20 4.75 -27.04
CA VAL A 59 2.50 4.75 -26.34
C VAL A 59 2.51 5.80 -25.23
N ASN A 60 2.08 7.03 -25.52
CA ASN A 60 2.06 8.11 -24.54
C ASN A 60 1.11 7.81 -23.37
N ASN A 61 -0.09 7.27 -23.66
CA ASN A 61 -1.01 6.85 -22.60
C ASN A 61 -0.41 5.75 -21.72
N ALA A 62 0.30 4.78 -22.30
CA ALA A 62 0.97 3.73 -21.54
C ALA A 62 2.13 4.26 -20.69
N LEU A 63 2.90 5.22 -21.22
CA LEU A 63 3.96 5.91 -20.48
C LEU A 63 3.41 6.69 -19.29
N ILE A 64 2.32 7.45 -19.48
CA ILE A 64 1.64 8.18 -18.41
C ILE A 64 1.10 7.22 -17.34
N ALA A 65 0.48 6.11 -17.77
CA ALA A 65 -0.03 5.12 -16.82
C ALA A 65 1.09 4.48 -15.99
N TRP A 66 2.23 4.16 -16.61
CA TRP A 66 3.39 3.60 -15.91
C TRP A 66 4.06 4.59 -14.96
N SER A 67 4.28 5.83 -15.38
CA SER A 67 4.90 6.85 -14.52
C SER A 67 4.00 7.15 -13.30
N SER A 68 2.68 7.24 -13.52
CA SER A 68 1.70 7.41 -12.45
C SER A 68 1.68 6.22 -11.49
N SER A 69 1.73 4.99 -12.02
CA SER A 69 1.77 3.77 -11.22
C SER A 69 3.05 3.64 -10.39
N ARG A 70 4.20 4.02 -10.95
CA ARG A 70 5.47 4.07 -10.23
C ARG A 70 5.48 5.12 -9.11
N ALA A 71 4.92 6.30 -9.36
CA ALA A 71 4.75 7.32 -8.33
C ALA A 71 3.86 6.83 -7.19
N LEU A 72 2.79 6.11 -7.52
CA LEU A 72 1.89 5.49 -6.55
C LEU A 72 2.60 4.41 -5.71
N SER A 73 3.43 3.59 -6.35
CA SER A 73 4.26 2.56 -5.69
C SER A 73 5.26 3.16 -4.72
N ALA A 74 5.94 4.25 -5.10
CA ALA A 74 6.82 4.99 -4.20
C ALA A 74 6.08 5.54 -2.97
N LYS A 75 4.87 6.08 -3.15
CA LYS A 75 4.02 6.52 -2.02
C LYS A 75 3.64 5.35 -1.12
N SER A 76 3.25 4.21 -1.67
CA SER A 76 2.92 3.02 -0.89
C SER A 76 4.12 2.49 -0.09
N ALA A 77 5.32 2.54 -0.65
CA ALA A 77 6.55 2.16 0.03
C ALA A 77 6.84 3.12 1.20
N ALA A 78 6.68 4.43 0.98
CA ALA A 78 6.84 5.44 2.03
C ALA A 78 5.83 5.24 3.19
N ILE A 79 4.58 4.90 2.90
CA ILE A 79 3.57 4.57 3.92
C ILE A 79 4.02 3.37 4.77
N LYS A 80 4.50 2.29 4.13
CA LYS A 80 5.03 1.10 4.82
C LYS A 80 6.24 1.43 5.68
N GLU A 81 7.16 2.24 5.16
CA GLU A 81 8.35 2.69 5.88
C GLU A 81 7.97 3.55 7.10
N THR A 82 7.10 4.54 6.91
CA THR A 82 6.60 5.39 7.99
C THR A 82 5.93 4.56 9.08
N TRP A 83 5.12 3.56 8.72
CA TRP A 83 4.53 2.63 9.69
C TRP A 83 5.58 1.82 10.46
N ALA A 84 6.57 1.25 9.77
CA ALA A 84 7.66 0.52 10.42
C ALA A 84 8.47 1.42 11.39
N LEU A 85 8.69 2.68 11.02
CA LEU A 85 9.32 3.68 11.88
C LEU A 85 8.46 4.04 13.10
N ILE A 86 7.13 4.06 12.99
CA ILE A 86 6.23 4.21 14.14
C ILE A 86 6.37 3.02 15.09
N LYS A 87 6.35 1.79 14.56
CA LYS A 87 6.50 0.57 15.38
C LYS A 87 7.86 0.48 16.06
N ARG A 88 8.94 0.90 15.39
CA ARG A 88 10.25 1.01 16.05
C ARG A 88 10.23 2.02 17.19
N GLY A 89 9.65 3.20 16.96
CA GLY A 89 9.47 4.23 17.99
C GLY A 89 8.63 3.74 19.17
N GLU A 90 7.63 2.89 18.94
CA GLU A 90 6.85 2.25 20.01
C GLU A 90 7.75 1.38 20.89
N MET A 91 8.61 0.54 20.32
CA MET A 91 9.53 -0.29 21.09
C MET A 91 10.51 0.56 21.92
N ASP A 92 11.03 1.64 21.34
CA ASP A 92 11.92 2.58 22.02
C ASP A 92 11.21 3.32 23.17
N PHE A 93 9.97 3.77 22.93
CA PHE A 93 9.14 4.43 23.94
C PHE A 93 8.79 3.49 25.09
N LEU A 94 8.38 2.24 24.78
CA LEU A 94 8.04 1.25 25.79
C LEU A 94 9.24 0.82 26.64
N SER A 95 10.46 0.90 26.09
CA SER A 95 11.68 0.53 26.80
C SER A 95 12.24 1.65 27.67
N ASN A 96 12.19 2.90 27.19
CA ASN A 96 12.84 4.04 27.84
C ASN A 96 11.87 5.02 28.51
N GLU A 97 10.55 4.84 28.36
CA GLU A 97 9.48 5.73 28.85
C GLU A 97 9.69 7.22 28.47
N SER A 98 10.44 7.50 27.40
CA SER A 98 10.87 8.85 27.02
C SER A 98 9.83 9.57 26.15
N THR A 99 9.43 10.76 26.57
CA THR A 99 8.49 11.65 25.85
C THR A 99 9.03 12.11 24.50
N VAL A 100 10.34 12.06 24.27
CA VAL A 100 10.96 12.39 22.98
C VAL A 100 10.54 11.38 21.90
N HIS A 101 10.57 10.08 22.22
CA HIS A 101 10.13 9.04 21.28
C HIS A 101 8.63 9.14 20.99
N ALA A 102 7.81 9.45 22.00
CA ALA A 102 6.38 9.69 21.83
C ALA A 102 6.10 10.86 20.86
N ASN A 103 6.79 11.99 21.02
CA ASN A 103 6.63 13.15 20.13
C ASN A 103 7.04 12.84 18.69
N LEU A 104 8.13 12.10 18.50
CA LEU A 104 8.55 11.62 17.17
C LEU A 104 7.51 10.69 16.55
N MET A 105 6.90 9.79 17.34
CA MET A 105 5.81 8.94 16.87
C MET A 105 4.59 9.76 16.43
N PHE A 106 4.14 10.73 17.22
CA PHE A 106 3.01 11.59 16.84
C PHE A 106 3.25 12.36 15.54
N SER A 107 4.48 12.86 15.35
CA SER A 107 4.89 13.50 14.09
C SER A 107 4.80 12.51 12.91
N ARG A 108 5.32 11.28 13.08
CA ARG A 108 5.25 10.23 12.05
C ARG A 108 3.83 9.78 11.75
N ILE A 109 2.96 9.67 12.75
CA ILE A 109 1.53 9.37 12.60
C ILE A 109 0.83 10.47 11.80
N SER A 110 1.15 11.73 12.09
CA SER A 110 0.59 12.88 11.36
C SER A 110 1.04 12.87 9.89
N LYS A 111 2.32 12.58 9.66
CA LYS A 111 2.87 12.38 8.31
C LYS A 111 2.17 11.24 7.57
N LEU A 112 2.02 10.07 8.22
CA LEU A 112 1.34 8.90 7.66
C LEU A 112 -0.11 9.23 7.27
N SER A 113 -0.82 9.98 8.13
CA SER A 113 -2.20 10.42 7.85
C SER A 113 -2.25 11.32 6.61
N GLY A 114 -1.31 12.26 6.47
CA GLY A 114 -1.18 13.08 5.27
C GLY A 114 -0.85 12.27 4.01
N GLU A 115 0.04 11.27 4.11
CA GLU A 115 0.38 10.37 3.00
C GLU A 115 -0.84 9.54 2.55
N LEU A 116 -1.70 9.11 3.48
CA LEU A 116 -2.94 8.39 3.19
C LEU A 116 -3.99 9.29 2.55
N ASP A 117 -4.14 10.53 3.02
CA ASP A 117 -5.06 11.50 2.42
C ASP A 117 -4.62 11.87 0.99
N ASP A 118 -3.32 11.98 0.74
CA ASP A 118 -2.78 12.19 -0.60
C ASP A 118 -2.94 10.97 -1.51
N LEU A 119 -2.83 9.76 -0.95
CA LEU A 119 -3.04 8.51 -1.68
C LEU A 119 -4.51 8.39 -2.11
N ARG A 120 -5.46 8.73 -1.23
CA ARG A 120 -6.90 8.69 -1.50
C ARG A 120 -7.32 9.61 -2.66
N LYS A 121 -6.64 10.74 -2.85
CA LYS A 121 -6.93 11.68 -3.96
C LYS A 121 -6.47 11.17 -5.34
N GLN A 122 -5.74 10.06 -5.40
CA GLN A 122 -5.22 9.54 -6.66
C GLN A 122 -6.34 8.81 -7.43
N PRO A 123 -6.58 9.12 -8.73
CA PRO A 123 -7.62 8.47 -9.53
C PRO A 123 -7.46 6.94 -9.62
N LEU A 124 -6.22 6.46 -9.58
CA LEU A 124 -5.88 5.03 -9.63
C LEU A 124 -6.13 4.29 -8.30
N ALA A 125 -6.42 5.02 -7.22
CA ALA A 125 -6.66 4.46 -5.88
C ALA A 125 -8.14 4.17 -5.60
N GLY A 126 -9.06 4.40 -6.55
CA GLY A 126 -10.52 4.20 -6.34
C GLY A 126 -10.89 2.80 -5.83
N ASN A 127 -10.21 1.77 -6.32
CA ASN A 127 -10.43 0.38 -5.89
C ASN A 127 -9.78 0.05 -4.52
N LEU A 128 -9.05 1.00 -3.93
CA LEU A 128 -8.35 0.87 -2.65
C LEU A 128 -8.94 1.81 -1.59
N GLU A 129 -10.01 2.55 -1.91
CA GLU A 129 -10.59 3.54 -0.99
C GLU A 129 -10.96 2.92 0.35
N LYS A 130 -11.54 1.71 0.34
CA LYS A 130 -11.94 1.00 1.55
C LYS A 130 -10.73 0.62 2.41
N GLU A 131 -9.67 0.12 1.80
CA GLU A 131 -8.43 -0.25 2.49
C GLU A 131 -7.72 0.98 3.04
N ILE A 132 -7.70 2.09 2.27
CA ILE A 132 -7.13 3.37 2.71
C ILE A 132 -7.91 3.93 3.90
N ASP A 133 -9.24 3.91 3.83
CA ASP A 133 -10.10 4.38 4.92
C ASP A 133 -9.96 3.51 6.18
N THR A 134 -9.86 2.19 6.01
CA THR A 134 -9.61 1.25 7.13
C THR A 134 -8.26 1.53 7.79
N LEU A 135 -7.20 1.72 6.99
CA LEU A 135 -5.88 2.02 7.50
C LEU A 135 -5.85 3.39 8.20
N ARG A 136 -6.50 4.41 7.62
CA ARG A 136 -6.61 5.75 8.21
C ARG A 136 -7.33 5.71 9.55
N ASP A 137 -8.46 5.03 9.63
CA ASP A 137 -9.21 4.89 10.89
C ASP A 137 -8.38 4.18 11.96
N GLY A 138 -7.74 3.06 11.63
CA GLY A 138 -6.91 2.37 12.61
C GLY A 138 -5.64 3.15 13.01
N VAL A 139 -5.05 3.95 12.13
CA VAL A 139 -3.97 4.89 12.49
C VAL A 139 -4.46 5.97 13.46
N LEU A 140 -5.68 6.48 13.29
CA LEU A 140 -6.30 7.42 14.24
C LEU A 140 -6.56 6.76 15.60
N GLN A 141 -7.13 5.54 15.61
CA GLN A 141 -7.33 4.78 16.84
C GLN A 141 -6.00 4.50 17.56
N TYR A 142 -4.95 4.13 16.80
CA TYR A 142 -3.60 3.94 17.33
C TYR A 142 -3.07 5.23 17.97
N ALA A 143 -3.23 6.37 17.30
CA ALA A 143 -2.80 7.67 17.79
C ALA A 143 -3.50 8.08 19.10
N GLN A 144 -4.81 7.87 19.17
CA GLN A 144 -5.62 8.15 20.36
C GLN A 144 -5.17 7.29 21.55
N HIS A 145 -4.98 5.99 21.32
CA HIS A 145 -4.54 5.07 22.37
C HIS A 145 -3.11 5.35 22.80
N LEU A 146 -2.20 5.67 21.87
CA LEU A 146 -0.85 6.13 22.19
C LEU A 146 -0.87 7.39 23.07
N LYS A 147 -1.71 8.38 22.75
CA LYS A 147 -1.89 9.58 23.57
C LYS A 147 -2.35 9.26 25.00
N TYR A 148 -3.29 8.32 25.14
CA TYR A 148 -3.71 7.82 26.44
C TYR A 148 -2.53 7.19 27.21
N ILE A 149 -1.74 6.34 26.57
CA ILE A 149 -0.56 5.71 27.18
C ILE A 149 0.44 6.78 27.62
N VAL A 150 0.84 7.67 26.72
CA VAL A 150 1.82 8.74 26.99
C VAL A 150 1.36 9.62 28.16
N SER A 151 0.09 10.03 28.19
CA SER A 151 -0.46 10.85 29.28
C SER A 151 -0.41 10.10 30.61
N SER A 152 -0.78 8.81 30.60
CA SER A 152 -0.73 7.99 31.81
C SER A 152 0.70 7.74 32.32
N GLU A 153 1.69 7.62 31.42
CA GLU A 153 3.09 7.46 31.80
C GLU A 153 3.68 8.79 32.32
N GLN A 154 3.23 9.95 31.84
CA GLN A 154 3.61 11.25 32.39
C GLN A 154 3.07 11.50 33.81
N GLU A 155 1.91 10.95 34.15
CA GLU A 155 1.32 11.05 35.49
C GLU A 155 1.89 10.03 36.49
N LYS A 156 2.42 8.91 35.98
CA LYS A 156 2.97 7.79 36.76
C LYS A 156 4.02 8.21 37.79
N PRO A 157 4.98 9.14 37.55
CA PRO A 157 5.94 9.57 38.56
C PRO A 157 5.27 10.23 39.77
N LYS A 158 4.26 11.08 39.55
CA LYS A 158 3.53 11.78 40.62
C LYS A 158 2.70 10.80 41.44
N VAL A 159 1.95 9.92 40.74
CA VAL A 159 1.16 8.87 41.39
C VAL A 159 2.07 7.91 42.16
N LYS A 160 3.15 7.43 41.55
CA LYS A 160 4.15 6.55 42.19
C LYS A 160 4.79 7.19 43.42
N ALA A 161 5.14 8.46 43.36
CA ALA A 161 5.69 9.18 44.52
C ALA A 161 4.66 9.27 45.67
N SER A 162 3.40 9.57 45.36
CA SER A 162 2.32 9.63 46.36
C SER A 162 2.04 8.26 46.99
N LEU A 163 1.95 7.21 46.17
CA LEU A 163 1.74 5.82 46.61
C LEU A 163 2.92 5.31 47.43
N ASN A 164 4.17 5.63 47.04
CA ASN A 164 5.36 5.28 47.81
C ASN A 164 5.34 5.91 49.20
N ARG A 165 5.07 7.22 49.31
CA ARG A 165 5.01 7.91 50.61
C ARG A 165 3.94 7.31 51.52
N LEU A 166 2.75 7.03 50.97
CA LEU A 166 1.65 6.45 51.74
C LEU A 166 1.97 5.02 52.19
N ARG A 167 2.55 4.22 51.31
CA ARG A 167 3.02 2.86 51.63
C ARG A 167 4.11 2.87 52.70
N GLU A 168 5.11 3.75 52.60
CA GLU A 168 6.19 3.87 53.59
C GLU A 168 5.64 4.24 54.96
N LYS A 169 4.67 5.16 55.02
CA LYS A 169 3.95 5.51 56.25
C LYS A 169 3.20 4.30 56.83
N LEU A 170 2.49 3.54 56.00
CA LEU A 170 1.78 2.32 56.42
C LEU A 170 2.76 1.23 56.90
N ALA A 171 3.89 1.04 56.22
CA ALA A 171 4.92 0.09 56.60
C ALA A 171 5.59 0.47 57.94
N LEU A 172 5.85 1.77 58.18
CA LEU A 172 6.33 2.29 59.45
C LEU A 172 5.33 2.03 60.59
N ASN A 173 4.05 2.35 60.37
CA ASN A 173 2.99 2.11 61.35
C ASN A 173 2.85 0.62 61.66
N LEU A 174 2.90 -0.23 60.62
CA LEU A 174 2.83 -1.68 60.78
C LEU A 174 4.06 -2.22 61.51
N LYS A 175 5.27 -1.75 61.16
CA LYS A 175 6.51 -2.12 61.86
C LYS A 175 6.44 -1.73 63.34
N SER A 176 6.04 -0.51 63.65
CA SER A 176 5.88 -0.03 65.03
C SER A 176 4.87 -0.88 65.81
N LYS A 177 3.70 -1.18 65.21
CA LYS A 177 2.67 -2.00 65.86
C LYS A 177 3.14 -3.44 66.08
N LEU A 178 3.76 -4.06 65.09
CA LEU A 178 4.27 -5.44 65.20
C LEU A 178 5.45 -5.55 66.19
N SER A 179 6.30 -4.53 66.28
CA SER A 179 7.37 -4.46 67.29
C SER A 179 6.82 -4.32 68.70
N ALA A 180 5.82 -3.47 68.92
CA ALA A 180 5.18 -3.30 70.22
C ALA A 180 4.46 -4.58 70.71
N LEU A 181 4.03 -5.43 69.77
CA LEU A 181 3.41 -6.73 70.07
C LEU A 181 4.41 -7.90 70.09
N GLU A 182 5.71 -7.62 69.97
CA GLU A 182 6.79 -8.63 69.94
C GLU A 182 6.64 -9.70 68.84
N LEU A 183 5.93 -9.37 67.74
CA LEU A 183 5.66 -10.28 66.63
C LEU A 183 6.82 -10.32 65.62
N GLY A 184 8.01 -10.71 66.10
CA GLY A 184 9.26 -10.73 65.33
C GLY A 184 9.21 -11.50 64.00
N ASN A 185 8.41 -12.57 63.94
CA ASN A 185 8.23 -13.36 62.71
C ASN A 185 7.45 -12.59 61.63
N LEU A 186 6.47 -11.77 62.02
CA LEU A 186 5.72 -10.92 61.08
C LEU A 186 6.56 -9.74 60.60
N LEU A 187 7.42 -9.19 61.48
CA LEU A 187 8.39 -8.16 61.10
C LEU A 187 9.34 -8.63 60.00
N LYS A 188 9.84 -9.86 60.10
CA LYS A 188 10.69 -10.47 59.06
C LYS A 188 9.94 -10.61 57.72
N GLN A 189 8.68 -11.05 57.75
CA GLN A 189 7.86 -11.16 56.54
C GLN A 189 7.57 -9.79 55.91
N LEU A 190 7.29 -8.76 56.72
CA LEU A 190 7.12 -7.39 56.23
C LEU A 190 8.40 -6.88 55.56
N ALA A 191 9.58 -7.16 56.12
CA ALA A 191 10.85 -6.78 55.51
C ALA A 191 11.09 -7.46 54.15
N VAL A 192 10.69 -8.72 54.00
CA VAL A 192 10.74 -9.44 52.72
C VAL A 192 9.82 -8.78 51.68
N ILE A 193 8.59 -8.44 52.06
CA ILE A 193 7.65 -7.71 51.20
C ILE A 193 8.26 -6.38 50.75
N GLU A 194 8.80 -5.60 51.68
CA GLU A 194 9.40 -4.29 51.39
C GLU A 194 10.63 -4.38 50.48
N ALA A 195 11.42 -5.46 50.59
CA ALA A 195 12.55 -5.72 49.69
C ALA A 195 12.07 -6.14 48.29
N GLU A 196 11.07 -7.01 48.20
CA GLU A 196 10.47 -7.48 46.96
C GLU A 196 9.78 -6.34 46.19
N ILE A 197 9.14 -5.40 46.89
CA ILE A 197 8.51 -4.22 46.27
C ILE A 197 9.52 -3.34 45.53
N LYS A 198 10.76 -3.25 46.03
CA LYS A 198 11.83 -2.45 45.41
C LYS A 198 12.34 -3.08 44.11
N THR A 199 12.12 -4.37 43.88
CA THR A 199 12.62 -5.09 42.70
C THR A 199 11.59 -5.20 41.57
N PHE A 200 10.28 -5.07 41.85
CA PHE A 200 9.23 -5.15 40.81
C PHE A 200 9.36 -4.16 39.64
N PRO A 201 9.80 -2.90 39.83
CA PRO A 201 9.99 -1.99 38.70
C PRO A 201 11.02 -2.48 37.67
N LYS A 202 11.85 -3.46 38.03
CA LYS A 202 12.97 -3.95 37.22
C LYS A 202 12.80 -5.38 36.70
N SER A 203 11.93 -6.19 37.30
CA SER A 203 11.96 -7.65 37.08
C SER A 203 11.16 -8.14 35.87
N GLY A 204 10.31 -7.31 35.27
CA GLY A 204 9.46 -7.73 34.14
C GLY A 204 8.56 -8.94 34.44
N SER A 205 8.40 -9.31 35.72
CA SER A 205 7.72 -10.53 36.15
C SER A 205 6.24 -10.51 35.72
N GLU A 206 5.78 -11.61 35.14
CA GLU A 206 4.39 -11.74 34.66
C GLU A 206 3.35 -11.71 35.79
N HIS A 207 3.71 -12.10 37.03
CA HIS A 207 2.74 -12.24 38.15
C HIS A 207 3.25 -11.82 39.54
N PRO A 208 3.78 -10.60 39.73
CA PRO A 208 4.24 -10.11 41.04
C PRO A 208 3.12 -10.02 42.10
N SER A 209 1.86 -9.86 41.69
CA SER A 209 0.69 -9.82 42.58
C SER A 209 0.45 -11.16 43.28
N LYS A 210 0.49 -12.29 42.57
CA LYS A 210 0.21 -13.63 43.13
C LYS A 210 1.19 -14.02 44.23
N LYS A 211 2.49 -13.72 44.04
CA LYS A 211 3.52 -14.00 45.06
C LYS A 211 3.27 -13.18 46.32
N LEU A 212 2.94 -11.91 46.19
CA LEU A 212 2.64 -11.04 47.33
C LEU A 212 1.35 -11.42 48.06
N GLU A 213 0.28 -11.75 47.32
CA GLU A 213 -0.97 -12.24 47.88
C GLU A 213 -0.74 -13.48 48.76
N TYR A 214 0.16 -14.38 48.34
CA TYR A 214 0.57 -15.53 49.16
C TYR A 214 1.28 -15.11 50.46
N VAL A 215 2.22 -14.16 50.39
CA VAL A 215 2.94 -13.68 51.58
C VAL A 215 2.01 -12.95 52.55
N TYR A 216 1.07 -12.12 52.06
CA TYR A 216 0.06 -11.48 52.90
C TYR A 216 -0.88 -12.48 53.56
N ARG A 217 -1.29 -13.53 52.83
CA ARG A 217 -2.07 -14.64 53.40
C ARG A 217 -1.37 -15.32 54.57
N GLU A 218 -0.06 -15.55 54.45
CA GLU A 218 0.76 -16.09 55.53
C GLU A 218 0.86 -15.14 56.73
N ILE A 219 0.97 -13.83 56.49
CA ILE A 219 0.93 -12.80 57.55
C ILE A 219 -0.41 -12.86 58.30
N TYR A 220 -1.55 -12.92 57.60
CA TYR A 220 -2.87 -13.04 58.23
C TYR A 220 -3.01 -14.34 59.04
N ASN A 221 -2.56 -15.47 58.48
CA ASN A 221 -2.60 -16.76 59.17
C ASN A 221 -1.79 -16.76 60.46
N LYS A 222 -0.62 -16.10 60.46
CA LYS A 222 0.25 -15.97 61.64
C LYS A 222 -0.29 -14.97 62.65
N LEU A 223 -0.89 -13.86 62.21
CA LEU A 223 -1.55 -12.91 63.12
C LEU A 223 -2.71 -13.58 63.86
N ARG A 224 -3.54 -14.37 63.16
CA ARG A 224 -4.67 -15.10 63.75
C ARG A 224 -4.27 -16.09 64.84
N LYS A 225 -3.05 -16.63 64.77
CA LYS A 225 -2.51 -17.58 65.75
C LYS A 225 -1.71 -16.89 66.87
N ALA A 226 -1.55 -15.57 66.82
CA ALA A 226 -0.79 -14.83 67.82
C ALA A 226 -1.59 -14.67 69.11
N ASN A 227 -0.93 -14.85 70.25
CA ASN A 227 -1.54 -14.66 71.56
C ASN A 227 -1.53 -13.17 71.96
N ILE A 228 -2.43 -12.39 71.37
CA ILE A 228 -2.56 -10.94 71.60
C ILE A 228 -4.01 -10.57 71.92
N LYS A 229 -4.23 -9.37 72.49
CA LYS A 229 -5.58 -8.87 72.79
C LYS A 229 -6.38 -8.65 71.51
N GLU A 230 -7.69 -8.85 71.57
CA GLU A 230 -8.61 -8.71 70.43
C GLU A 230 -8.53 -7.32 69.77
N ALA A 231 -8.43 -6.26 70.59
CA ALA A 231 -8.25 -4.89 70.10
C ALA A 231 -6.95 -4.70 69.30
N ASP A 232 -5.87 -5.36 69.73
CA ASP A 232 -4.58 -5.32 69.04
C ASP A 232 -4.60 -6.16 67.75
N HIS A 233 -5.32 -7.28 67.77
CA HIS A 233 -5.55 -8.10 66.59
C HIS A 233 -6.28 -7.31 65.49
N PHE A 234 -7.40 -6.66 65.84
CA PHE A 234 -8.16 -5.84 64.90
C PHE A 234 -7.33 -4.67 64.33
N ALA A 235 -6.58 -3.98 65.19
CA ALA A 235 -5.71 -2.88 64.78
C ALA A 235 -4.60 -3.34 63.81
N ALA A 236 -3.92 -4.45 64.12
CA ALA A 236 -2.88 -5.01 63.26
C ALA A 236 -3.45 -5.51 61.93
N GLN A 237 -4.61 -6.17 61.95
CA GLN A 237 -5.27 -6.68 60.74
C GLN A 237 -5.66 -5.55 59.78
N ASN A 238 -6.20 -4.44 60.30
CA ASN A 238 -6.54 -3.28 59.48
C ASN A 238 -5.30 -2.63 58.85
N LEU A 239 -4.18 -2.55 59.58
CA LEU A 239 -2.92 -2.03 59.05
C LEU A 239 -2.37 -2.94 57.94
N ILE A 240 -2.42 -4.26 58.11
CA ILE A 240 -1.99 -5.23 57.09
C ILE A 240 -2.87 -5.11 55.84
N LYS A 241 -4.20 -5.04 56.01
CA LYS A 241 -5.14 -4.90 54.89
C LYS A 241 -4.96 -3.61 54.11
N SER A 242 -4.72 -2.51 54.82
CA SER A 242 -4.43 -1.22 54.19
C SER A 242 -3.10 -1.27 53.43
N HIS A 243 -2.04 -1.83 54.04
CA HIS A 243 -0.74 -1.98 53.39
C HIS A 243 -0.82 -2.89 52.15
N GLU A 244 -1.47 -4.05 52.24
CA GLU A 244 -1.72 -4.97 51.12
C GLU A 244 -2.44 -4.29 49.95
N SER A 245 -3.54 -3.60 50.24
CA SER A 245 -4.34 -2.90 49.22
C SER A 245 -3.50 -1.86 48.47
N HIS A 246 -2.67 -1.11 49.20
CA HIS A 246 -1.78 -0.11 48.60
C HIS A 246 -0.63 -0.72 47.80
N VAL A 247 -0.06 -1.84 48.26
CA VAL A 247 0.98 -2.56 47.52
C VAL A 247 0.45 -3.13 46.22
N LEU A 248 -0.74 -3.75 46.22
CA LEU A 248 -1.38 -4.26 45.01
C LEU A 248 -1.74 -3.13 44.02
N LEU A 249 -2.22 -1.99 44.53
CA LEU A 249 -2.49 -0.81 43.70
C LEU A 249 -1.20 -0.25 43.08
N GLN A 250 -0.11 -0.20 43.84
CA GLN A 250 1.20 0.21 43.33
C GLN A 250 1.68 -0.73 42.23
N ILE A 251 1.56 -2.04 42.42
CA ILE A 251 1.91 -3.04 41.40
C ILE A 251 1.08 -2.80 40.14
N LYS A 252 -0.24 -2.72 40.26
CA LYS A 252 -1.15 -2.48 39.12
C LYS A 252 -0.79 -1.20 38.35
N THR A 253 -0.43 -0.14 39.06
CA THR A 253 -0.01 1.15 38.46
C THR A 253 1.33 1.01 37.72
N THR A 254 2.24 0.18 38.23
CA THR A 254 3.54 -0.07 37.59
C THR A 254 3.50 -1.11 36.46
N THR A 255 2.60 -2.10 36.50
CA THR A 255 2.53 -3.22 35.54
C THR A 255 1.46 -3.06 34.47
N GLY A 256 0.58 -2.04 34.59
CA GLY A 256 -0.52 -1.78 33.64
C GLY A 256 -0.09 -1.48 32.20
N LEU A 257 1.20 -1.31 31.93
CA LEU A 257 1.79 -1.15 30.59
C LEU A 257 1.54 -2.35 29.67
N ASN A 258 1.54 -3.58 30.19
CA ASN A 258 1.29 -4.77 29.36
C ASN A 258 -0.14 -4.76 28.77
N ASN A 259 -1.15 -4.44 29.57
CA ASN A 259 -2.53 -4.36 29.08
C ASN A 259 -2.71 -3.22 28.08
N LYS A 260 -1.99 -2.11 28.27
CA LYS A 260 -1.99 -0.99 27.32
C LYS A 260 -1.34 -1.37 25.99
N LYS A 261 -0.28 -2.20 26.01
CA LYS A 261 0.42 -2.73 24.82
C LYS A 261 -0.46 -3.68 24.01
N ILE A 262 -1.25 -4.54 24.67
CA ILE A 262 -2.17 -5.47 24.00
C ILE A 262 -3.08 -4.71 23.03
N ARG A 263 -3.67 -3.59 23.46
CA ARG A 263 -4.55 -2.80 22.61
C ARG A 263 -3.85 -2.14 21.42
N LEU A 264 -2.60 -1.69 21.54
CA LEU A 264 -1.83 -1.21 20.37
C LEU A 264 -1.56 -2.36 19.39
N ASN A 265 -1.31 -3.57 19.90
CA ASN A 265 -1.09 -4.74 19.09
C ASN A 265 -2.37 -5.19 18.36
N GLU A 266 -3.52 -5.20 19.04
CA GLU A 266 -4.83 -5.47 18.43
C GLU A 266 -5.11 -4.51 17.27
N ILE A 267 -4.86 -3.20 17.45
CA ILE A 267 -5.03 -2.21 16.39
C ILE A 267 -4.04 -2.48 15.25
N THR A 268 -2.80 -2.85 15.56
CA THR A 268 -1.78 -3.20 14.56
C THR A 268 -2.21 -4.41 13.72
N GLU A 269 -2.69 -5.48 14.37
CA GLU A 269 -3.16 -6.71 13.72
C GLU A 269 -4.38 -6.44 12.83
N TYR A 270 -5.25 -5.53 13.24
CA TYR A 270 -6.40 -5.10 12.45
C TYR A 270 -6.01 -4.32 11.17
N ILE A 271 -5.05 -3.40 11.25
CA ILE A 271 -4.69 -2.56 10.09
C ILE A 271 -3.68 -3.20 9.14
N LEU A 272 -2.89 -4.17 9.62
CA LEU A 272 -1.80 -4.76 8.85
C LEU A 272 -2.27 -5.36 7.50
N PRO A 273 -3.39 -6.12 7.44
CA PRO A 273 -3.91 -6.61 6.16
C PRO A 273 -4.24 -5.49 5.18
N SER A 274 -4.79 -4.36 5.65
CA SER A 274 -5.11 -3.21 4.79
C SER A 274 -3.84 -2.57 4.24
N LEU A 275 -2.82 -2.39 5.08
CA LEU A 275 -1.50 -1.89 4.67
C LEU A 275 -0.84 -2.80 3.62
N GLU A 276 -0.94 -4.12 3.80
CA GLU A 276 -0.40 -5.11 2.86
C GLU A 276 -1.17 -5.12 1.54
N ASN A 277 -2.50 -5.04 1.59
CA ASN A 277 -3.36 -5.00 0.40
C ASN A 277 -3.11 -3.76 -0.45
N ILE A 278 -2.99 -2.58 0.18
CA ILE A 278 -2.66 -1.32 -0.52
C ILE A 278 -1.34 -1.50 -1.28
N ALA A 279 -0.29 -1.93 -0.59
CA ALA A 279 1.01 -2.10 -1.22
C ALA A 279 1.07 -3.21 -2.26
N GLY A 280 0.39 -4.33 -2.00
CA GLY A 280 0.32 -5.46 -2.93
C GLY A 280 -0.39 -5.06 -4.23
N ASN A 281 -1.53 -4.38 -4.13
CA ASN A 281 -2.31 -3.95 -5.29
C ASN A 281 -1.59 -2.85 -6.09
N ILE A 282 -1.00 -1.86 -5.42
CA ILE A 282 -0.22 -0.81 -6.10
C ILE A 282 1.01 -1.40 -6.81
N ASN A 283 1.73 -2.32 -6.17
CA ASN A 283 2.87 -3.00 -6.80
C ASN A 283 2.42 -3.82 -8.03
N ARG A 284 1.27 -4.49 -7.95
CA ARG A 284 0.67 -5.18 -9.11
C ARG A 284 0.35 -4.22 -10.25
N LEU A 285 -0.20 -3.03 -9.96
CA LEU A 285 -0.45 -2.00 -10.97
C LEU A 285 0.85 -1.53 -11.63
N GLU A 286 1.95 -1.41 -10.89
CA GLU A 286 3.25 -1.02 -11.45
C GLU A 286 3.79 -2.10 -12.39
N ILE A 287 3.75 -3.36 -11.95
CA ILE A 287 4.20 -4.51 -12.76
C ILE A 287 3.36 -4.63 -14.04
N LEU A 288 2.03 -4.50 -13.94
CA LEU A 288 1.13 -4.54 -15.09
C LEU A 288 1.40 -3.39 -16.07
N ALA A 289 1.59 -2.16 -15.58
CA ALA A 289 1.91 -1.02 -16.43
C ALA A 289 3.29 -1.16 -17.10
N ALA A 290 4.30 -1.66 -16.38
CA ALA A 290 5.63 -1.91 -16.92
C ALA A 290 5.62 -3.00 -18.01
N THR A 291 4.84 -4.05 -17.79
CA THR A 291 4.66 -5.14 -18.77
C THR A 291 3.93 -4.63 -20.01
N ASN A 292 2.86 -3.86 -19.83
CA ASN A 292 2.10 -3.27 -20.95
C ASN A 292 2.98 -2.38 -21.84
N ILE A 293 3.91 -1.59 -21.29
CA ILE A 293 4.87 -0.82 -22.10
C ILE A 293 5.76 -1.73 -22.95
N ARG A 294 6.31 -2.80 -22.36
CA ARG A 294 7.19 -3.74 -23.09
C ARG A 294 6.43 -4.43 -24.23
N ASP A 295 5.21 -4.86 -23.95
CA ASP A 295 4.34 -5.48 -24.95
C ASP A 295 3.95 -4.49 -26.05
N LEU A 296 3.62 -3.25 -25.69
CA LEU A 296 3.30 -2.19 -26.64
C LEU A 296 4.50 -1.84 -27.52
N GLN A 297 5.72 -1.72 -26.98
CA GLN A 297 6.92 -1.48 -27.80
C GLN A 297 7.09 -2.54 -28.87
N THR A 298 6.88 -3.81 -28.53
CA THR A 298 6.95 -4.93 -29.46
C THR A 298 5.85 -4.84 -30.52
N LYS A 299 4.59 -4.64 -30.10
CA LYS A 299 3.44 -4.48 -31.01
C LYS A 299 3.57 -3.27 -31.93
N VAL A 300 4.11 -2.15 -31.43
CA VAL A 300 4.34 -0.92 -32.19
C VAL A 300 5.37 -1.16 -33.29
N ARG A 301 6.48 -1.85 -33.01
CA ARG A 301 7.47 -2.20 -34.04
C ARG A 301 6.87 -3.01 -35.18
N TYR A 302 6.02 -4.00 -34.86
CA TYR A 302 5.32 -4.79 -35.88
C TYR A 302 4.25 -3.98 -36.62
N THR A 303 3.49 -3.14 -35.91
CA THR A 303 2.41 -2.33 -36.50
C THR A 303 2.95 -1.26 -37.43
N ILE A 304 4.03 -0.56 -37.06
CA ILE A 304 4.69 0.41 -37.93
C ILE A 304 5.25 -0.29 -39.16
N SER A 305 6.01 -1.38 -38.97
CA SER A 305 6.65 -2.09 -40.09
C SER A 305 5.61 -2.65 -41.07
N TRP A 306 4.61 -3.38 -40.56
CA TRP A 306 3.61 -4.03 -41.41
C TRP A 306 2.59 -3.05 -41.98
N GLY A 307 2.12 -2.09 -41.19
CA GLY A 307 1.20 -1.05 -41.64
C GLY A 307 1.84 -0.13 -42.69
N SER A 308 3.11 0.25 -42.50
CA SER A 308 3.84 1.03 -43.50
C SER A 308 4.08 0.24 -44.79
N ALA A 309 4.47 -1.03 -44.68
CA ALA A 309 4.65 -1.90 -45.84
C ALA A 309 3.35 -2.05 -46.63
N LEU A 310 2.20 -2.21 -45.97
CA LEU A 310 0.90 -2.35 -46.62
C LEU A 310 0.51 -1.05 -47.35
N ILE A 311 0.73 0.12 -46.74
CA ILE A 311 0.51 1.41 -47.40
C ILE A 311 1.41 1.56 -48.64
N LEU A 312 2.69 1.20 -48.53
CA LEU A 312 3.64 1.26 -49.66
C LEU A 312 3.26 0.29 -50.78
N ILE A 313 2.90 -0.96 -50.46
CA ILE A 313 2.46 -1.95 -51.45
C ILE A 313 1.22 -1.45 -52.18
N CYS A 314 0.24 -0.93 -51.44
CA CYS A 314 -0.97 -0.35 -52.04
C CYS A 314 -0.63 0.83 -52.95
N LEU A 315 0.26 1.71 -52.51
CA LEU A 315 0.72 2.85 -53.31
C LEU A 315 1.44 2.41 -54.58
N VAL A 316 2.33 1.42 -54.51
CA VAL A 316 3.04 0.86 -55.67
C VAL A 316 2.06 0.21 -56.66
N LEU A 317 1.10 -0.59 -56.19
CA LEU A 317 0.09 -1.23 -57.03
C LEU A 317 -0.81 -0.19 -57.72
N CYS A 318 -1.32 0.78 -56.98
CA CYS A 318 -2.15 1.85 -57.53
C CYS A 318 -1.37 2.72 -58.52
N ASN A 319 -0.12 3.05 -58.21
CA ASN A 319 0.74 3.83 -59.11
C ASN A 319 1.05 3.04 -60.40
N TYR A 320 1.35 1.73 -60.31
CA TYR A 320 1.56 0.88 -61.48
C TYR A 320 0.34 0.87 -62.42
N ILE A 321 -0.87 0.74 -61.87
CA ILE A 321 -2.12 0.78 -62.64
C ILE A 321 -2.30 2.15 -63.33
N LEU A 322 -2.04 3.25 -62.61
CA LEU A 322 -2.17 4.61 -63.14
C LEU A 322 -1.13 4.93 -64.23
N ILE A 323 0.13 4.55 -64.04
CA ILE A 323 1.21 4.74 -65.03
C ILE A 323 0.92 3.92 -66.29
N ARG A 324 0.48 2.66 -66.16
CA ARG A 324 0.10 1.83 -67.31
C ARG A 324 -1.08 2.44 -68.09
N ALA A 325 -2.01 3.09 -67.40
CA ALA A 325 -3.11 3.84 -68.02
C ALA A 325 -2.70 5.18 -68.67
N LEU A 326 -1.52 5.71 -68.32
CA LEU A 326 -0.91 6.91 -68.90
C LEU A 326 -0.02 6.60 -70.13
N MET A 327 0.73 5.49 -70.14
CA MET A 327 1.65 5.15 -71.23
C MET A 327 0.97 4.68 -72.53
N ARG A 328 -0.17 4.00 -72.46
CA ARG A 328 -0.89 3.47 -73.65
C ARG A 328 -1.32 4.54 -74.68
N PRO A 329 -1.87 5.71 -74.27
CA PRO A 329 -2.16 6.79 -75.24
C PRO A 329 -0.90 7.47 -75.80
N ALA A 330 0.24 7.42 -75.10
CA ALA A 330 1.50 7.99 -75.59
C ALA A 330 2.16 7.09 -76.66
N GLN A 331 2.09 5.76 -76.49
CA GLN A 331 2.61 4.79 -77.47
C GLN A 331 1.81 4.79 -78.79
N THR A 332 0.50 5.05 -78.72
CA THR A 332 -0.37 5.18 -79.91
C THR A 332 -0.17 6.50 -80.66
N LEU A 333 0.29 7.56 -80.00
CA LEU A 333 0.67 8.83 -80.64
C LEU A 333 2.13 8.82 -81.17
N ALA A 334 3.00 7.97 -80.63
CA ALA A 334 4.40 7.85 -81.04
C ALA A 334 4.66 6.80 -82.14
N GLY A 335 3.65 6.03 -82.57
CA GLY A 335 3.76 5.09 -83.68
C GLY A 335 4.70 3.91 -83.42
N ILE A 336 4.69 3.35 -82.20
CA ILE A 336 5.42 2.12 -81.89
C ILE A 336 4.39 1.02 -81.63
N SER A 337 4.21 0.14 -82.62
CA SER A 337 3.40 -1.09 -82.53
C SER A 337 4.12 -2.17 -81.75
#